data_AF-A0A9Q3F7R5-F1
#
_entry.id   AF-A0A9Q3F7R5-F1
#
_cell.length_a   1.000
_cell.length_b   1.000
_cell.length_c   1.000
_cell.angle_alpha   90.00
_cell.angle_beta   90.00
_cell.angle_gamma   90.00
#
_symmetry.space_group_name_H-M   'P 1'
#
loop_
_entity.id
_entity.type
_entity.pdbx_description
1 polymer ?
#
loop_
_entity_poly.entity_id
_entity_poly.type
_entity_poly.pdbx_seq_one_letter_code
_entity_poly.pdbx_strand_id
1 'polypeptide(L)'
;MTKNKVKICTQGFSQKYGVDYENTYSPAGKFNSLRRVLTIAALKELKVHHIDAVAAFLNPKLVEQIYMKIPPFIPKYGEGKVWKVRKPLYGLKQASRYSYLDISNHLKSIKPNPRKSGPCLFISTDCQSVTQNQSTIMTARYHK
;
A
#
# COMPACT_ATOMS: atom_id res chain seq x y z
N MET A 1 -14.15 24.28 -13.72
CA MET A 1 -14.68 23.76 -12.44
C MET A 1 -13.53 23.24 -11.59
N THR A 2 -13.07 24.02 -10.62
CA THR A 2 -12.01 23.62 -9.66
C THR A 2 -12.57 22.58 -8.70
N LYS A 3 -12.10 21.33 -8.83
CA LYS A 3 -12.49 20.22 -7.95
C LYS A 3 -11.72 20.38 -6.63
N ASN A 4 -12.35 20.94 -5.59
CA ASN A 4 -11.74 21.05 -4.27
C ASN A 4 -11.47 19.64 -3.72
N LYS A 5 -10.19 19.25 -3.63
CA LYS A 5 -9.77 17.96 -3.07
C LYS A 5 -9.61 18.09 -1.57
N VAL A 6 -10.53 17.51 -0.81
CA VAL A 6 -10.39 17.35 0.64
C VAL A 6 -9.89 15.95 0.94
N LYS A 7 -8.91 15.82 1.83
CA LYS A 7 -8.41 14.54 2.33
C LYS A 7 -8.82 14.38 3.79
N ILE A 8 -9.44 13.24 4.10
CA ILE A 8 -9.72 12.85 5.49
C ILE A 8 -8.56 12.01 5.99
N CYS A 9 -7.95 12.46 7.09
CA CYS A 9 -6.89 11.76 7.78
C CYS A 9 -7.36 11.36 9.18
N THR A 10 -6.93 10.20 9.64
CA THR A 10 -7.19 9.71 10.99
C THR A 10 -6.10 10.16 11.95
N GLN A 11 -6.42 10.23 13.24
CA GLN A 11 -5.46 10.57 14.29
C GLN A 11 -4.77 9.29 14.78
N GLY A 12 -3.87 8.69 14.00
CA GLY A 12 -3.22 7.43 14.40
C GLY A 12 -2.45 7.48 15.71
N PHE A 13 -2.03 8.67 16.14
CA PHE A 13 -1.35 8.84 17.42
C PHE A 13 -2.25 8.52 18.62
N SER A 14 -3.59 8.60 18.47
CA SER A 14 -4.53 8.24 19.54
C SER A 14 -4.86 6.75 19.60
N GLN A 15 -4.38 5.95 18.63
CA GLN A 15 -4.59 4.50 18.61
C GLN A 15 -3.75 3.79 19.67
N LYS A 16 -4.36 2.83 20.35
CA LYS A 16 -3.74 2.00 21.40
C LYS A 16 -3.41 0.60 20.87
N TYR A 17 -2.19 0.16 21.14
CA TYR A 17 -1.74 -1.21 20.84
C TYR A 17 -2.58 -2.22 21.62
N GLY A 18 -2.95 -3.33 20.99
CA GLY A 18 -3.80 -4.39 21.57
C GLY A 18 -5.29 -4.05 21.65
N VAL A 19 -5.68 -2.82 21.27
CA VAL A 19 -7.09 -2.40 21.17
C VAL A 19 -7.44 -2.03 19.74
N ASP A 20 -6.72 -1.07 19.16
CA ASP A 20 -6.99 -0.54 17.82
C ASP A 20 -6.15 -1.19 16.74
N TYR A 21 -5.03 -1.82 17.12
CA TYR A 21 -4.13 -2.54 16.22
C TYR A 21 -3.23 -3.52 16.99
N GLU A 22 -2.83 -4.59 16.30
CA GLU A 22 -1.86 -5.57 16.82
C GLU A 22 -0.57 -5.61 15.98
N ASN A 23 -0.65 -5.29 14.69
CA ASN A 23 0.50 -5.37 13.80
C ASN A 23 0.53 -4.20 12.81
N THR A 24 1.62 -3.45 12.83
CA THR A 24 1.86 -2.30 11.95
C THR A 24 2.96 -2.56 10.93
N TYR A 25 3.65 -3.70 11.05
CA TYR A 25 4.82 -3.98 10.23
C TYR A 25 4.43 -4.06 8.75
N SER A 26 5.03 -3.17 7.98
CA SER A 26 5.05 -3.18 6.52
C SER A 26 6.49 -3.09 6.07
N PRO A 27 6.95 -4.01 5.21
CA PRO A 27 8.28 -3.87 4.66
C PRO A 27 8.34 -2.69 3.69
N ALA A 28 9.51 -2.05 3.63
CA ALA A 28 9.86 -1.05 2.63
C ALA A 28 10.92 -1.64 1.69
N GLY A 29 10.85 -1.31 0.41
CA GLY A 29 11.83 -1.73 -0.58
C GLY A 29 13.19 -1.11 -0.27
N LYS A 30 14.25 -1.92 -0.26
CA LYS A 30 15.62 -1.42 -0.12
C LYS A 30 16.13 -0.95 -1.48
N PHE A 31 16.92 0.12 -1.49
CA PHE A 31 17.61 0.59 -2.71
C PHE A 31 18.46 -0.49 -3.37
N ASN A 32 19.09 -1.37 -2.59
CA ASN A 32 19.86 -2.49 -3.13
C ASN A 32 18.98 -3.46 -3.94
N SER A 33 17.74 -3.71 -3.51
CA SER A 33 16.79 -4.55 -4.23
C SER A 33 16.34 -3.89 -5.53
N LEU A 34 16.09 -2.58 -5.50
CA LEU A 34 15.79 -1.80 -6.70
C LEU A 34 16.94 -1.84 -7.70
N ARG A 35 18.16 -1.51 -7.24
CA ARG A 35 19.35 -1.51 -8.07
C ARG A 35 19.56 -2.86 -8.73
N ARG A 36 19.39 -3.97 -7.99
CA ARG A 36 19.50 -5.32 -8.54
C ARG A 36 18.50 -5.55 -9.69
N VAL A 37 17.25 -5.14 -9.54
CA VAL A 37 16.25 -5.29 -10.61
C VAL A 37 16.56 -4.40 -11.82
N LEU A 38 17.01 -3.17 -11.61
CA LEU A 38 17.44 -2.30 -12.71
C LEU A 38 18.67 -2.85 -13.44
N THR A 39 19.65 -3.38 -12.71
CA THR A 39 20.84 -4.01 -13.31
C THR A 39 20.45 -5.22 -14.14
N ILE A 40 19.56 -6.09 -13.64
CA ILE A 40 19.09 -7.24 -14.41
C ILE A 40 18.27 -6.80 -15.63
N ALA A 41 17.44 -5.77 -15.47
CA ALA A 41 16.68 -5.21 -16.58
C ALA A 41 17.59 -4.66 -17.68
N ALA A 42 18.65 -3.94 -17.31
CA ALA A 42 19.65 -3.46 -18.26
C ALA A 42 20.40 -4.61 -18.95
N LEU A 43 20.83 -5.63 -18.20
CA LEU A 43 21.57 -6.79 -18.75
C LEU A 43 20.72 -7.66 -19.69
N LYS A 44 19.41 -7.71 -19.49
CA LYS A 44 18.47 -8.53 -20.27
C LYS A 44 17.60 -7.70 -21.22
N GLU A 45 17.90 -6.42 -21.38
CA GLU A 45 17.14 -5.47 -22.22
C GLU A 45 15.63 -5.47 -21.91
N LEU A 46 15.26 -5.59 -20.63
CA LEU A 46 13.87 -5.61 -20.18
C LEU A 46 13.30 -4.20 -20.09
N LYS A 47 12.03 -4.05 -20.46
CA LYS A 47 11.31 -2.80 -20.28
C LYS A 47 10.88 -2.64 -18.83
N VAL A 48 11.28 -1.53 -18.21
CA VAL A 48 10.91 -1.19 -16.84
C VAL A 48 9.63 -0.35 -16.87
N HIS A 49 8.61 -0.81 -16.15
CA HIS A 49 7.37 -0.11 -15.89
C HIS A 49 7.33 0.33 -14.43
N HIS A 50 6.95 1.57 -14.21
CA HIS A 50 6.76 2.13 -12.89
C HIS A 50 5.28 2.49 -12.72
N ILE A 51 4.64 1.94 -11.69
CA ILE A 51 3.23 2.13 -11.39
C ILE A 51 3.14 2.72 -9.98
N ASP A 52 2.60 3.93 -9.89
CA ASP A 52 2.19 4.50 -8.62
C ASP A 52 0.69 4.28 -8.44
N ALA A 53 0.33 3.45 -7.47
CA ALA A 53 -1.03 3.07 -7.17
C ALA A 53 -1.77 4.25 -6.53
N VAL A 54 -2.63 4.88 -7.30
CA VAL A 54 -3.51 5.95 -6.83
C VAL A 54 -4.41 5.38 -5.73
N ALA A 55 -4.44 6.07 -4.59
CA ALA A 55 -5.27 5.71 -3.44
C ALA A 55 -5.02 4.27 -2.92
N ALA A 56 -3.76 3.85 -2.86
CA ALA A 56 -3.36 2.51 -2.37
C ALA A 56 -4.00 2.11 -1.03
N PHE A 57 -4.27 3.09 -0.15
CA PHE A 57 -4.94 2.89 1.15
C PHE A 57 -6.46 2.68 1.09
N LEU A 58 -7.10 2.95 -0.05
CA LEU A 58 -8.55 2.77 -0.23
C LEU A 58 -8.92 1.41 -0.84
N ASN A 59 -7.94 0.66 -1.36
CA ASN A 59 -8.15 -0.66 -1.95
C ASN A 59 -8.35 -1.76 -0.88
N PRO A 60 -7.43 -1.96 0.08
CA PRO A 60 -7.57 -2.99 1.11
C PRO A 60 -8.84 -2.84 1.96
N LYS A 61 -9.31 -3.98 2.49
CA LYS A 61 -10.33 -4.00 3.55
C LYS A 61 -9.65 -3.90 4.91
N LEU A 62 -10.14 -3.00 5.76
CA LEU A 62 -9.74 -2.93 7.17
C LEU A 62 -10.49 -4.00 7.96
N VAL A 63 -9.77 -4.83 8.71
CA VAL A 63 -10.39 -5.91 9.51
C VAL A 63 -10.75 -5.40 10.91
N GLU A 64 -9.93 -4.50 11.48
CA GLU A 64 -10.17 -3.95 12.81
C GLU A 64 -11.39 -3.01 12.83
N GLN A 65 -12.12 -3.01 13.95
CA GLN A 65 -13.24 -2.10 14.16
C GLN A 65 -12.75 -0.77 14.73
N ILE A 66 -12.34 0.14 13.84
CA ILE A 66 -11.85 1.46 14.24
C ILE A 66 -12.94 2.51 14.05
N TYR A 67 -13.04 3.41 15.03
CA TYR A 67 -13.92 4.55 15.00
C TYR A 67 -13.11 5.84 15.04
N MET A 68 -13.59 6.86 14.33
CA MET A 68 -13.00 8.20 14.35
C MET A 68 -14.04 9.25 14.71
N LYS A 69 -13.60 10.32 15.38
CA LYS A 69 -14.43 11.50 15.58
C LYS A 69 -14.70 12.16 14.24
N ILE A 70 -15.90 12.70 14.08
CA ILE A 70 -16.25 13.47 12.89
C ILE A 70 -15.41 14.74 12.87
N PRO A 71 -14.79 15.09 11.73
CA PRO A 71 -14.02 16.32 11.63
C PRO A 71 -14.88 17.56 11.94
N PRO A 72 -14.33 18.57 12.65
CA PRO A 72 -15.11 19.72 13.15
C PRO A 72 -15.71 20.58 12.04
N PHE A 73 -15.20 20.49 10.81
CA PHE A 73 -15.71 21.21 9.65
C PHE A 73 -16.90 20.50 8.95
N ILE A 74 -17.33 19.33 9.45
CA ILE A 74 -18.47 18.56 8.91
C ILE A 74 -19.48 18.19 10.03
N PRO A 75 -19.92 19.13 10.89
CA PRO A 75 -20.75 18.81 12.06
C PRO A 75 -22.15 18.30 11.67
N LYS A 76 -22.67 18.73 10.52
CA LYS A 76 -24.00 18.33 9.99
C LYS A 76 -24.16 16.81 9.79
N TYR A 77 -23.07 16.04 9.81
CA TYR A 77 -23.08 14.60 9.52
C TYR A 77 -22.98 13.72 10.77
N GLY A 78 -23.20 14.28 11.97
CA GLY A 78 -23.40 13.47 13.17
C GLY A 78 -22.91 14.12 14.44
N GLU A 79 -23.57 15.20 14.86
CA GLU A 79 -23.38 15.75 16.19
C GLU A 79 -23.58 14.65 17.26
N GLY A 80 -22.60 14.49 18.16
CA GLY A 80 -22.59 13.41 19.15
C GLY A 80 -22.30 11.99 18.62
N LYS A 81 -21.98 11.82 17.32
CA LYS A 81 -21.70 10.51 16.71
C LYS A 81 -20.20 10.32 16.39
N VAL A 82 -19.84 9.07 16.14
CA VAL A 82 -18.53 8.66 15.62
C VAL A 82 -18.70 7.95 14.29
N TRP A 83 -17.67 7.99 13.45
CA TRP A 83 -17.65 7.29 12.16
C TRP A 83 -16.87 5.98 12.27
N LYS A 84 -17.46 4.88 11.77
CA LYS A 84 -16.74 3.62 11.59
C LYS A 84 -15.85 3.71 10.35
N VAL A 85 -14.57 3.48 10.52
CA VAL A 85 -13.58 3.48 9.44
C VAL A 85 -13.64 2.14 8.71
N ARG A 86 -13.95 2.16 7.40
CA ARG A 86 -14.12 0.93 6.59
C ARG A 86 -12.88 0.57 5.77
N LYS A 87 -11.96 1.52 5.61
CA LYS A 87 -10.75 1.41 4.78
C LYS A 87 -9.58 1.90 5.61
N PRO A 88 -8.36 1.38 5.38
CA PRO A 88 -7.19 1.78 6.15
C PRO A 88 -6.75 3.20 5.77
N LEU A 89 -7.49 4.22 6.23
CA LEU A 89 -7.27 5.62 5.91
C LEU A 89 -5.86 6.08 6.31
N TYR A 90 -5.41 7.16 5.65
CA TYR A 90 -4.16 7.81 6.02
C TYR A 90 -4.16 8.19 7.50
N GLY A 91 -3.01 8.02 8.15
CA GLY A 91 -2.84 8.26 9.57
C GLY A 91 -3.04 7.02 10.44
N LEU A 92 -3.73 5.96 10.00
CA LEU A 92 -3.79 4.73 10.81
C LEU A 92 -2.42 4.06 10.85
N LYS A 93 -2.00 3.58 12.02
CA LYS A 93 -0.69 2.97 12.23
C LYS A 93 -0.46 1.72 11.37
N GLN A 94 -1.52 0.99 11.05
CA GLN A 94 -1.48 -0.23 10.24
C GLN A 94 -1.86 -0.04 8.77
N ALA A 95 -2.19 1.18 8.32
CA ALA A 95 -2.67 1.38 6.95
C ALA A 95 -1.65 0.94 5.89
N SER A 96 -0.41 1.29 6.16
CA SER A 96 0.80 0.83 5.53
C SER A 96 0.85 -0.68 5.26
N ARG A 97 0.60 -1.47 6.29
CA ARG A 97 0.63 -2.93 6.24
C ARG A 97 -0.48 -3.46 5.34
N TYR A 98 -1.69 -2.95 5.48
CA TYR A 98 -2.82 -3.38 4.65
C TYR A 98 -2.60 -3.11 3.17
N SER A 99 -2.06 -1.94 2.83
CA SER A 99 -1.72 -1.60 1.44
C SER A 99 -0.68 -2.56 0.86
N TYR A 100 0.39 -2.85 1.62
CA TYR A 100 1.40 -3.83 1.21
C TYR A 100 0.80 -5.24 1.01
N LEU A 101 -0.05 -5.72 1.92
CA LEU A 101 -0.66 -7.04 1.83
C LEU A 101 -1.57 -7.16 0.61
N ASP A 102 -2.39 -6.14 0.36
CA ASP A 102 -3.32 -6.10 -0.78
C ASP A 102 -2.56 -6.14 -2.11
N ILE A 103 -1.57 -5.26 -2.27
CA ILE A 103 -0.69 -5.24 -3.46
C ILE A 103 0.06 -6.56 -3.61
N SER A 104 0.63 -7.08 -2.53
CA SER A 104 1.38 -8.35 -2.56
C SER A 104 0.49 -9.52 -2.96
N ASN A 105 -0.76 -9.56 -2.49
CA ASN A 105 -1.70 -10.60 -2.84
C ASN A 105 -2.16 -10.47 -4.29
N HIS A 106 -2.43 -9.25 -4.76
CA HIS A 106 -2.76 -8.98 -6.15
C HIS A 106 -1.63 -9.36 -7.11
N LEU A 107 -0.38 -9.05 -6.77
CA LEU A 107 0.78 -9.46 -7.57
C LEU A 107 0.95 -10.97 -7.63
N LYS A 108 0.70 -11.69 -6.52
CA LYS A 108 0.72 -13.16 -6.48
C LYS A 108 -0.41 -13.78 -7.30
N SER A 109 -1.60 -13.16 -7.34
CA SER A 109 -2.71 -13.69 -8.13
C SER A 109 -2.48 -13.53 -9.64
N ILE A 110 -1.77 -12.48 -10.07
CA ILE A 110 -1.42 -12.28 -11.48
C ILE A 110 -0.29 -13.24 -11.92
N LYS A 111 0.65 -13.55 -11.03
CA LYS A 111 1.73 -14.50 -11.31
C LYS A 111 1.89 -15.50 -10.17
N PRO A 112 1.39 -16.74 -10.31
CA PRO A 112 1.65 -17.79 -9.33
C PRO A 112 3.16 -18.13 -9.33
N ASN A 113 3.75 -18.28 -8.14
CA ASN A 113 5.18 -18.55 -7.89
C ASN A 113 6.23 -17.45 -8.16
N PRO A 114 6.07 -16.23 -7.60
CA PRO A 114 7.21 -15.33 -7.51
C PRO A 114 8.21 -15.86 -6.47
N ARG A 115 9.49 -16.04 -6.86
CA ARG A 115 10.56 -16.30 -5.91
C ARG A 115 10.71 -15.07 -5.02
N LYS A 116 10.42 -15.24 -3.73
CA LYS A 116 10.68 -14.23 -2.70
C LYS A 116 12.19 -14.19 -2.46
N SER A 117 12.84 -13.12 -2.90
CA SER A 117 14.27 -12.84 -2.59
C SER A 117 14.43 -11.69 -1.60
N GLY A 118 13.32 -11.28 -0.99
CA GLY A 118 13.24 -10.29 0.08
C GLY A 118 11.79 -9.91 0.37
N PRO A 119 11.54 -9.06 1.38
CA PRO A 119 10.17 -8.66 1.76
C PRO A 119 9.40 -7.92 0.66
N CYS A 120 10.10 -7.23 -0.24
CA CYS A 120 9.53 -6.34 -1.26
C CYS A 120 9.98 -6.67 -2.70
N LEU A 121 10.57 -7.84 -2.91
CA LEU A 121 11.16 -8.24 -4.20
C LEU A 121 10.53 -9.55 -4.66
N PHE A 122 9.83 -9.49 -5.78
CA PHE A 122 9.10 -10.58 -6.42
C PHE A 122 9.72 -10.88 -7.78
N ILE A 123 10.41 -12.01 -7.91
CA ILE A 123 11.10 -12.40 -9.16
C ILE A 123 10.36 -13.58 -9.80
N SER A 124 10.01 -13.48 -11.07
CA SER A 124 9.47 -14.56 -11.92
C SER A 124 10.31 -14.67 -13.19
N THR A 125 10.31 -15.85 -13.83
CA THR A 125 11.10 -16.17 -15.04
C THR A 125 10.89 -15.16 -16.18
N ASP A 126 9.67 -14.64 -16.32
CA ASP A 126 9.30 -13.73 -17.41
C ASP A 126 9.00 -12.29 -16.92
N CYS A 127 9.17 -12.01 -15.62
CA CYS A 127 8.92 -10.69 -15.04
C CYS A 127 9.62 -10.55 -13.69
N GLN A 128 10.38 -9.48 -13.52
CA GLN A 128 10.89 -9.09 -12.20
C GLN A 128 10.08 -7.91 -11.69
N SER A 129 9.70 -7.91 -10.43
CA SER A 129 8.90 -6.85 -9.82
C SER A 129 9.38 -6.51 -8.42
N VAL A 130 9.46 -5.22 -8.12
CA VAL A 130 9.82 -4.68 -6.81
C VAL A 130 8.70 -3.78 -6.37
N THR A 131 8.20 -4.00 -5.16
CA THR A 131 7.37 -3.03 -4.46
C THR A 131 8.31 -2.09 -3.71
N GLN A 132 8.57 -0.90 -4.25
CA GLN A 132 9.51 0.02 -3.59
C GLN A 132 8.91 0.59 -2.30
N ASN A 133 7.62 0.93 -2.35
CA ASN A 133 6.86 1.50 -1.24
C ASN A 133 5.42 0.95 -1.25
N GLN A 134 4.67 1.20 -0.18
CA GLN A 134 3.29 0.70 0.02
C GLN A 134 2.27 1.17 -1.03
N SER A 135 2.66 2.06 -1.95
CA SER A 135 1.87 2.50 -3.10
C SER A 135 2.58 2.31 -4.44
N THR A 136 3.84 1.88 -4.48
CA THR A 136 4.65 1.95 -5.70
C THR A 136 5.18 0.59 -6.11
N ILE A 137 4.86 0.18 -7.34
CA ILE A 137 5.26 -1.09 -7.94
C ILE A 137 6.13 -0.78 -9.17
N MET A 138 7.32 -1.36 -9.23
CA MET A 138 8.15 -1.34 -10.42
C MET A 138 8.23 -2.76 -10.99
N THR A 139 7.97 -2.94 -12.28
CA THR A 139 8.05 -4.24 -12.96
C THR A 139 8.92 -4.16 -14.21
N ALA A 140 9.89 -5.07 -14.36
CA ALA A 140 10.68 -5.27 -15.57
C ALA A 140 10.17 -6.51 -16.33
N ARG A 141 9.81 -6.38 -17.60
CA ARG A 141 9.26 -7.47 -18.45
C ARG A 141 9.88 -7.48 -19.85
N TYR A 142 9.90 -8.67 -20.46
CA TYR A 142 10.23 -8.83 -21.88
C TYR A 142 9.17 -8.18 -22.76
N HIS A 143 9.58 -7.62 -23.90
CA HIS A 143 8.64 -7.18 -24.94
C HIS A 143 7.95 -8.41 -25.54
N LYS A 144 6.62 -8.38 -25.63
CA LYS A 144 5.90 -9.06 -26.69
C LYS A 144 5.60 -8.04 -27.77
#